data_AF-A0A1V5ICW9-F1
#
_entry.id   AF-A0A1V5ICW9-F1
#
_cell.length_a   1.000
_cell.length_b   1.000
_cell.length_c   1.000
_cell.angle_alpha   90.00
_cell.angle_beta   90.00
_cell.angle_gamma   90.00
#
_symmetry.space_group_name_H-M   'P 1'
#
loop_
_entity.id
_entity.type
_entity.pdbx_description
1 polymer ?
#
loop_
_entity_poly.entity_id
_entity_poly.type
_entity_poly.pdbx_seq_one_letter_code
_entity_poly.pdbx_strand_id
1 'polypeptide(L)'
;MAWDDEKTDDEDILYASDYNTIVSQIKGRILHSLATAENDMLVASGAGAFVKKTLAEVKTILGLGSAAYLDVGTASGDVAAGNRGLPSGGTEGQIIKKVDGTNFNVTWGDPIDADALVYKGAINCSTNPNYPAADAGDTYKVSAAGKIGGASGPSVAVGDLIICSVNSTASGDHATVGANWSVIGATTEGVVVGPTSSVNGNLASFDGTSGGAIQDSGYAPSDFCADDDSRLSNARTPTSHASSHVSTGSDPIATAVASGASGLMSGADKAKLDGIASGANNYSLPTASSGVLGGIKVGTRLTITDGVLSADEQGGSYTLPTASADTLGGVKIGSGITITDGIISASGGGGMDPIVASLIFG
;
A
#
# COMPACT_ATOMS: atom_id res chain seq x y z
N MET A 1 117.08 18.93 102.27
CA MET A 1 115.83 18.36 102.79
C MET A 1 114.98 17.95 101.60
N ALA A 2 114.29 16.82 101.74
CA ALA A 2 113.45 16.14 100.75
C ALA A 2 112.39 17.09 100.13
N TRP A 3 111.98 16.82 98.88
CA TRP A 3 110.63 16.33 98.49
C TRP A 3 109.50 17.23 99.05
N ASP A 4 108.56 17.74 98.27
CA ASP A 4 107.69 16.99 97.37
C ASP A 4 106.73 17.98 96.67
N ASP A 5 105.84 17.41 95.85
CA ASP A 5 104.57 17.95 95.33
C ASP A 5 104.64 18.76 94.03
N GLU A 6 104.42 18.10 92.88
CA GLU A 6 103.11 17.64 92.38
C GLU A 6 102.41 18.77 91.62
N LYS A 7 102.66 18.77 90.31
CA LYS A 7 101.60 18.77 89.32
C LYS A 7 101.92 17.65 88.33
N THR A 8 101.18 16.56 88.48
CA THR A 8 100.68 15.81 87.34
C THR A 8 100.03 16.79 86.35
N ASP A 9 99.88 16.31 85.13
CA ASP A 9 99.11 16.92 84.05
C ASP A 9 99.99 17.75 83.11
N ASP A 10 99.64 17.67 81.83
CA ASP A 10 100.14 18.46 80.71
C ASP A 10 101.22 17.74 79.89
N GLU A 11 100.83 16.74 79.08
CA GLU A 11 100.30 16.95 77.72
C GLU A 11 101.42 17.33 76.76
N ASP A 12 101.40 16.77 75.55
CA ASP A 12 102.29 17.11 74.44
C ASP A 12 102.52 18.63 74.34
N ILE A 13 103.64 19.10 74.92
CA ILE A 13 104.05 20.50 74.84
C ILE A 13 104.47 20.74 73.40
N LEU A 14 103.54 21.25 72.60
CA LEU A 14 103.74 21.71 71.25
C LEU A 14 104.82 22.80 71.22
N TYR A 15 106.00 22.48 70.67
CA TYR A 15 107.05 23.48 70.44
C TYR A 15 106.54 24.57 69.48
N ALA A 16 107.01 25.81 69.62
CA ALA A 16 106.54 26.94 68.80
C ALA A 16 106.73 26.74 67.28
N SER A 17 107.67 25.89 66.85
CA SER A 17 107.84 25.44 65.46
C SER A 17 106.70 24.52 65.00
N ASP A 18 106.25 23.64 65.90
CA ASP A 18 105.12 22.74 65.68
C ASP A 18 103.81 23.51 65.77
N TYR A 19 103.70 24.51 66.66
CA TYR A 19 102.58 25.44 66.70
C TYR A 19 102.38 26.13 65.34
N ASN A 20 103.42 26.68 64.71
CA ASN A 20 103.28 27.31 63.39
C ASN A 20 102.95 26.30 62.28
N THR A 21 103.48 25.08 62.36
CA THR A 21 103.23 24.02 61.37
C THR A 21 101.81 23.47 61.50
N ILE A 22 101.35 23.23 62.72
CA ILE A 22 100.00 22.77 63.05
C ILE A 22 98.99 23.87 62.80
N VAL A 23 99.28 25.13 63.16
CA VAL A 23 98.45 26.27 62.78
C VAL A 23 98.40 26.44 61.26
N SER A 24 99.47 26.17 60.51
CA SER A 24 99.46 26.17 59.04
C SER A 24 98.60 25.03 58.46
N GLN A 25 98.73 23.82 59.01
CA GLN A 25 97.93 22.65 58.63
C GLN A 25 96.45 22.78 59.01
N ILE A 26 96.13 23.45 60.12
CA ILE A 26 94.77 23.76 60.57
C ILE A 26 94.20 24.98 59.81
N LYS A 27 95.01 26.00 59.49
CA LYS A 27 94.62 27.14 58.61
C LYS A 27 94.21 26.68 57.22
N GLY A 28 94.82 25.61 56.70
CA GLY A 28 94.41 24.98 55.44
C GLY A 28 93.14 24.12 55.52
N ARG A 29 92.63 23.80 56.72
CA ARG A 29 91.55 22.82 56.94
C ARG A 29 90.31 23.38 57.66
N ILE A 30 90.13 24.70 57.62
CA ILE A 30 88.96 25.49 58.09
C ILE A 30 89.09 25.95 59.56
N LEU A 31 89.77 27.09 59.79
CA LEU A 31 89.47 27.98 60.92
C LEU A 31 88.31 28.92 60.51
N HIS A 32 87.17 28.67 61.12
CA HIS A 32 85.88 29.36 61.25
C HIS A 32 85.83 30.91 61.19
N SER A 33 86.45 31.58 60.22
CA SER A 33 86.27 33.02 59.96
C SER A 33 86.29 33.37 58.47
N LEU A 34 85.79 32.47 57.63
CA LEU A 34 85.81 32.68 56.18
C LEU A 34 84.41 33.04 55.65
N ALA A 35 83.29 32.66 56.27
CA ALA A 35 81.98 33.21 55.87
C ALA A 35 81.76 34.60 56.49
N THR A 36 82.35 35.63 55.89
CA THR A 36 82.24 37.04 56.36
C THR A 36 81.03 37.77 55.77
N ALA A 37 80.23 37.10 54.93
CA ALA A 37 79.00 37.60 54.34
C ALA A 37 77.85 36.61 54.63
N GLU A 38 76.61 37.10 54.72
CA GLU A 38 75.42 36.31 55.10
C GLU A 38 75.16 35.04 54.26
N ASN A 39 75.84 34.88 53.12
CA ASN A 39 75.52 33.89 52.09
C ASN A 39 76.75 33.13 51.54
N ASP A 40 77.84 33.03 52.31
CA ASP A 40 79.00 32.21 51.93
C ASP A 40 78.78 30.74 52.30
N MET A 41 78.91 29.85 51.31
CA MET A 41 78.71 28.41 51.44
C MET A 41 80.05 27.68 51.31
N LEU A 42 80.26 26.64 52.12
CA LEU A 42 81.41 25.74 52.00
C LEU A 42 81.07 24.61 51.03
N VAL A 43 81.78 24.53 49.91
CA VAL A 43 81.59 23.47 48.91
C VAL A 43 82.80 22.54 48.93
N ALA A 44 82.55 21.25 49.11
CA ALA A 44 83.57 20.21 49.00
C ALA A 44 83.59 19.69 47.56
N SER A 45 84.77 19.64 46.92
CA SER A 45 84.93 19.09 45.57
C SER A 45 85.09 17.55 45.55
N GLY A 46 84.85 16.87 46.66
CA GLY A 46 85.04 15.42 46.80
C GLY A 46 86.51 14.97 46.95
N ALA A 47 87.49 15.85 46.68
CA ALA A 47 88.93 15.56 46.79
C ALA A 47 89.56 16.01 48.12
N GLY A 48 88.77 16.08 49.19
CA GLY A 48 89.23 16.50 50.53
C GLY A 48 89.53 18.00 50.67
N ALA A 49 89.28 18.80 49.63
CA ALA A 49 89.41 20.26 49.66
C ALA A 49 88.03 20.93 49.78
N PHE A 50 87.92 21.84 50.74
CA PHE A 50 86.74 22.71 50.92
C PHE A 50 87.09 24.10 50.41
N VAL A 51 86.31 24.58 49.45
CA VAL A 51 86.46 25.93 48.90
C VAL A 51 85.23 26.74 49.28
N LYS A 52 85.44 28.00 49.64
CA LYS A 52 84.32 28.92 49.81
C LYS A 52 83.79 29.38 48.47
N LYS A 53 82.48 29.40 48.40
CA LYS A 53 81.75 29.91 47.25
C LYS A 53 80.64 30.82 47.76
N THR A 54 80.47 31.93 47.05
CA THR A 54 79.28 32.75 47.25
C THR A 54 78.04 31.95 46.88
N LEU A 55 76.89 32.30 47.43
CA LEU A 55 75.60 31.72 47.03
C LEU A 55 75.41 31.73 45.50
N ALA A 56 75.88 32.75 44.79
CA ALA A 56 75.82 32.84 43.32
C ALA A 56 76.68 31.77 42.61
N GLU A 57 77.87 31.51 43.12
CA GLU A 57 78.75 30.48 42.54
C GLU A 57 78.24 29.07 42.85
N VAL A 58 77.72 28.81 44.06
CA VAL A 58 77.11 27.51 44.38
C VAL A 58 75.88 27.23 43.52
N LYS A 59 75.06 28.25 43.27
CA LYS A 59 73.90 28.17 42.34
C LYS A 59 74.32 27.76 40.94
N THR A 60 75.48 28.22 40.49
CA THR A 60 76.05 27.84 39.19
C THR A 60 76.56 26.41 39.22
N ILE A 61 77.31 26.01 40.26
CA ILE A 61 77.91 24.67 40.39
C ILE A 61 76.84 23.58 40.43
N LEU A 62 75.74 23.82 41.15
CA LEU A 62 74.62 22.87 41.26
C LEU A 62 73.68 22.89 40.03
N GLY A 63 73.94 23.75 39.05
CA GLY A 63 73.12 23.86 37.83
C GLY A 63 71.69 24.35 38.08
N LEU A 64 71.43 25.00 39.21
CA LEU A 64 70.07 25.37 39.65
C LEU A 64 69.51 26.60 38.91
N GLY A 65 70.35 27.35 38.20
CA GLY A 65 69.96 28.51 37.38
C GLY A 65 69.21 29.59 38.17
N SER A 66 68.41 30.41 37.47
CA SER A 66 67.53 31.42 38.07
C SER A 66 66.30 30.81 38.77
N ALA A 67 66.06 29.51 38.64
CA ALA A 67 64.88 28.82 39.17
C ALA A 67 64.89 28.70 40.71
N ALA A 68 66.04 28.91 41.36
CA ALA A 68 66.18 28.90 42.81
C ALA A 68 65.86 30.25 43.49
N TYR A 69 65.38 31.25 42.74
CA TYR A 69 65.11 32.62 43.25
C TYR A 69 63.65 32.96 43.52
N LEU A 70 62.69 32.15 43.07
CA LEU A 70 61.28 32.51 43.10
C LEU A 70 60.58 31.83 44.29
N ASP A 71 59.85 32.62 45.09
CA ASP A 71 59.07 32.12 46.22
C ASP A 71 58.06 31.08 45.72
N VAL A 72 58.04 29.91 46.36
CA VAL A 72 57.13 28.83 45.97
C VAL A 72 55.70 29.27 46.29
N GLY A 73 54.92 29.61 45.26
CA GLY A 73 53.47 29.71 45.34
C GLY A 73 52.86 31.12 45.35
N THR A 74 53.58 32.17 44.93
CA THR A 74 53.01 33.52 44.82
C THR A 74 52.44 33.85 43.45
N ALA A 75 52.97 33.29 42.35
CA ALA A 75 52.39 33.40 41.01
C ALA A 75 52.65 32.14 40.13
N SER A 76 51.84 31.98 39.08
CA SER A 76 52.01 30.92 38.07
C SER A 76 53.32 31.16 37.30
N GLY A 77 54.29 30.25 37.42
CA GLY A 77 55.59 30.34 36.74
C GLY A 77 56.82 30.23 37.66
N ASP A 78 56.61 30.16 38.98
CA ASP A 78 57.65 30.46 39.98
C ASP A 78 58.46 29.24 40.52
N VAL A 79 58.36 28.06 39.92
CA VAL A 79 59.27 26.92 40.23
C VAL A 79 59.76 26.24 38.97
N ALA A 80 60.76 25.35 39.07
CA ALA A 80 61.33 24.56 37.96
C ALA A 80 60.32 23.67 37.18
N ALA A 81 59.03 23.71 37.52
CA ALA A 81 57.88 23.23 36.75
C ALA A 81 56.66 24.16 36.95
N GLY A 82 56.90 25.47 36.86
CA GLY A 82 56.11 26.56 37.47
C GLY A 82 54.69 26.75 36.98
N ASN A 83 54.33 26.18 35.83
CA ASN A 83 52.97 25.81 35.52
C ASN A 83 53.08 24.33 35.19
N ARG A 84 52.20 23.44 35.68
CA ARG A 84 52.21 21.99 35.35
C ARG A 84 51.88 21.73 33.86
N GLY A 85 52.52 22.43 32.93
CA GLY A 85 52.14 22.56 31.52
C GLY A 85 50.87 23.39 31.29
N LEU A 86 50.34 24.09 32.30
CA LEU A 86 49.08 24.84 32.14
C LEU A 86 49.36 26.27 31.58
N PRO A 87 48.70 26.68 30.50
CA PRO A 87 48.84 28.03 29.96
C PRO A 87 48.32 29.07 30.95
N SER A 88 49.03 30.18 31.10
CA SER A 88 48.54 31.35 31.84
C SER A 88 47.48 32.09 31.03
N GLY A 89 46.60 32.84 31.71
CA GLY A 89 45.47 33.53 31.08
C GLY A 89 44.18 32.72 31.07
N GLY A 90 43.40 32.87 29.99
CA GLY A 90 42.04 32.32 29.85
C GLY A 90 40.96 33.31 30.30
N THR A 91 39.82 33.28 29.63
CA THR A 91 38.61 34.00 30.03
C THR A 91 37.67 33.06 30.78
N GLU A 92 36.79 33.60 31.64
CA GLU A 92 35.75 32.81 32.31
C GLU A 92 34.99 31.94 31.30
N GLY A 93 34.82 30.65 31.62
CA GLY A 93 34.11 29.68 30.79
C GLY A 93 34.98 28.88 29.83
N GLN A 94 36.26 29.23 29.63
CA GLN A 94 37.18 28.46 28.79
C GLN A 94 37.72 27.21 29.50
N ILE A 95 38.06 26.20 28.71
CA ILE A 95 38.72 24.98 29.17
C ILE A 95 40.12 24.87 28.55
N ILE A 96 40.94 24.00 29.13
CA ILE A 96 42.26 23.70 28.59
C ILE A 96 42.13 22.59 27.55
N LYS A 97 42.44 22.90 26.30
CA LYS A 97 42.42 21.95 25.17
C LYS A 97 43.83 21.60 24.72
N LYS A 98 44.04 20.38 24.26
CA LYS A 98 45.29 20.03 23.55
C LYS A 98 45.35 20.78 22.23
N VAL A 99 46.49 21.39 21.95
CA VAL A 99 46.78 22.01 20.65
C VAL A 99 47.05 20.92 19.61
N ASP A 100 47.78 19.88 20.00
CA ASP A 100 48.14 18.76 19.16
C ASP A 100 48.38 17.48 19.99
N GLY A 101 48.93 16.45 19.38
CA GLY A 101 49.27 15.19 20.06
C GLY A 101 50.46 15.26 21.02
N THR A 102 51.14 16.41 21.12
CA THR A 102 52.32 16.57 21.99
C THR A 102 51.87 16.68 23.44
N ASN A 103 52.57 15.98 24.34
CA ASN A 103 52.30 16.07 25.76
C ASN A 103 52.48 17.50 26.27
N PHE A 104 51.53 17.97 27.07
CA PHE A 104 51.53 19.30 27.71
C PHE A 104 51.45 20.51 26.75
N ASN A 105 51.26 20.30 25.44
CA ASN A 105 50.99 21.38 24.49
C ASN A 105 49.49 21.70 24.49
N VAL A 106 49.07 22.63 25.34
CA VAL A 106 47.65 22.94 25.57
C VAL A 106 47.40 24.45 25.54
N THR A 107 46.21 24.86 25.12
CA THR A 107 45.77 26.27 25.06
C THR A 107 44.39 26.41 25.69
N TRP A 108 44.04 27.64 26.09
CA TRP A 108 42.66 27.96 26.47
C TRP A 108 41.80 28.00 25.21
N GLY A 109 40.67 27.29 25.26
CA GLY A 109 39.67 27.32 24.21
C GLY A 109 38.29 27.09 24.80
N ASP A 110 37.27 27.48 24.05
CA ASP A 110 35.88 27.35 24.51
C ASP A 110 35.51 25.87 24.65
N PRO A 111 34.67 25.48 25.62
CA PRO A 111 34.37 24.07 25.93
C PRO A 111 33.73 23.28 24.79
N ILE A 112 33.23 23.99 23.79
CA ILE A 112 32.50 23.45 22.65
C ILE A 112 33.47 23.46 21.47
N ASP A 113 33.58 22.34 20.75
CA ASP A 113 34.36 22.29 19.50
C ASP A 113 33.62 23.03 18.39
N ALA A 114 34.34 23.45 17.35
CA ALA A 114 33.72 24.02 16.16
C ALA A 114 32.62 23.07 15.65
N ASP A 115 31.46 23.63 15.29
CA ASP A 115 30.30 22.95 14.70
C ASP A 115 29.44 22.09 15.65
N ALA A 116 29.58 22.22 16.97
CA ALA A 116 28.63 21.55 17.88
C ALA A 116 27.22 22.17 17.78
N LEU A 117 26.18 21.34 17.88
CA LEU A 117 24.81 21.82 17.90
C LEU A 117 24.48 22.47 19.25
N VAL A 118 24.38 23.80 19.27
CA VAL A 118 24.07 24.59 20.47
C VAL A 118 22.62 25.06 20.41
N TYR A 119 21.79 24.64 21.38
CA TYR A 119 20.40 25.09 21.42
C TYR A 119 20.30 26.55 21.89
N LYS A 120 19.85 27.44 21.00
CA LYS A 120 19.76 28.90 21.22
C LYS A 120 18.38 29.37 21.65
N GLY A 121 17.38 28.50 21.59
CA GLY A 121 16.02 28.79 22.03
C GLY A 121 14.99 28.52 20.95
N ALA A 122 13.80 29.11 21.12
CA ALA A 122 12.67 28.86 20.24
C ALA A 122 12.34 30.05 19.34
N ILE A 123 11.97 29.79 18.08
CA ILE A 123 11.54 30.80 17.11
C ILE A 123 10.03 30.65 16.86
N ASN A 124 9.29 31.75 17.00
CA ASN A 124 7.88 31.82 16.64
C ASN A 124 7.76 32.17 15.15
N CYS A 125 7.39 31.20 14.31
CA CYS A 125 7.33 31.39 12.87
C CYS A 125 5.98 31.91 12.35
N SER A 126 5.00 32.19 13.22
CA SER A 126 3.63 32.57 12.81
C SER A 126 3.54 33.86 11.99
N THR A 127 4.53 34.75 12.13
CA THR A 127 4.63 36.01 11.38
C THR A 127 5.65 35.94 10.24
N ASN A 128 6.13 34.74 9.88
CA ASN A 128 7.15 34.50 8.86
C ASN A 128 8.44 35.31 9.09
N PRO A 129 9.10 35.19 10.26
CA PRO A 129 10.31 35.96 10.57
C PRO A 129 11.49 35.58 9.66
N ASN A 130 12.47 36.48 9.59
CA ASN A 130 13.78 36.21 9.01
C ASN A 130 14.59 35.25 9.89
N TYR A 131 15.63 34.64 9.30
CA TYR A 131 16.63 33.93 10.09
C TYR A 131 17.33 34.92 11.04
N PRO A 132 17.60 34.55 12.30
CA PRO A 132 18.39 35.37 13.22
C PRO A 132 19.85 35.44 12.77
N ALA A 133 20.64 36.35 13.35
CA ALA A 133 22.09 36.26 13.22
C ALA A 133 22.59 35.07 14.06
N ALA A 134 23.52 34.28 13.52
CA ALA A 134 23.93 33.02 14.14
C ALA A 134 25.33 32.57 13.68
N ASP A 135 25.93 31.70 14.48
CA ASP A 135 27.16 30.99 14.16
C ASP A 135 26.89 29.51 13.82
N ALA A 136 27.86 28.82 13.23
CA ALA A 136 27.69 27.42 12.84
C ALA A 136 27.38 26.55 14.08
N GLY A 137 26.36 25.70 13.96
CA GLY A 137 25.87 24.85 15.05
C GLY A 137 24.75 25.48 15.89
N ASP A 138 24.51 26.79 15.78
CA ASP A 138 23.37 27.42 16.46
C ASP A 138 22.06 26.80 15.98
N THR A 139 21.36 26.18 16.92
CA THR A 139 20.16 25.37 16.70
C THR A 139 18.98 26.00 17.42
N TYR A 140 17.89 26.22 16.69
CA TYR A 140 16.65 26.76 17.20
C TYR A 140 15.53 25.74 17.03
N LYS A 141 14.52 25.80 17.90
CA LYS A 141 13.30 25.00 17.79
C LYS A 141 12.11 25.87 17.42
N VAL A 142 11.28 25.45 16.49
CA VAL A 142 10.08 26.21 16.14
C VAL A 142 9.03 26.07 17.24
N SER A 143 8.53 27.19 17.77
CA SER A 143 7.49 27.24 18.80
C SER A 143 6.09 27.52 18.26
N ALA A 144 5.97 28.04 17.03
CA ALA A 144 4.72 28.28 16.33
C ALA A 144 4.93 28.08 14.83
N ALA A 145 3.99 27.40 14.17
CA ALA A 145 4.09 27.10 12.75
C ALA A 145 3.99 28.37 11.87
N GLY A 146 4.60 28.32 10.68
CA GLY A 146 4.60 29.39 9.69
C GLY A 146 5.75 29.20 8.71
N LYS A 147 6.46 30.28 8.34
CA LYS A 147 7.67 30.21 7.50
C LYS A 147 8.88 30.74 8.25
N ILE A 148 10.08 30.28 7.88
CA ILE A 148 11.34 30.83 8.38
C ILE A 148 12.18 31.38 7.23
N GLY A 149 12.75 32.57 7.39
CA GLY A 149 13.45 33.29 6.32
C GLY A 149 12.53 34.18 5.48
N GLY A 150 11.51 34.78 6.10
CA GLY A 150 10.59 35.68 5.40
C GLY A 150 9.57 34.97 4.50
N ALA A 151 8.93 35.72 3.60
CA ALA A 151 7.87 35.20 2.72
C ALA A 151 8.34 34.09 1.76
N SER A 152 9.60 34.18 1.31
CA SER A 152 10.26 33.21 0.44
C SER A 152 10.80 31.99 1.18
N GLY A 153 10.66 31.96 2.50
CA GLY A 153 11.14 30.89 3.36
C GLY A 153 10.36 29.58 3.24
N PRO A 154 10.99 28.43 3.58
CA PRO A 154 10.31 27.16 3.73
C PRO A 154 9.29 27.20 4.87
N SER A 155 8.23 26.41 4.72
CA SER A 155 7.23 26.20 5.78
C SER A 155 7.79 25.32 6.89
N VAL A 156 7.46 25.66 8.13
CA VAL A 156 7.88 24.95 9.34
C VAL A 156 6.72 24.75 10.29
N ALA A 157 6.72 23.63 11.00
CA ALA A 157 5.77 23.25 12.03
C ALA A 157 6.37 23.44 13.43
N VAL A 158 5.50 23.42 14.44
CA VAL A 158 5.93 23.43 15.85
C VAL A 158 6.75 22.19 16.14
N GLY A 159 7.98 22.36 16.60
CA GLY A 159 8.90 21.27 16.91
C GLY A 159 10.07 21.13 15.97
N ASP A 160 10.01 21.73 14.78
CA ASP A 160 11.07 21.67 13.78
C ASP A 160 12.36 22.30 14.29
N LEU A 161 13.49 21.84 13.76
CA LEU A 161 14.81 22.35 14.11
C LEU A 161 15.37 23.20 12.98
N ILE A 162 15.91 24.36 13.32
CA ILE A 162 16.56 25.29 12.40
C ILE A 162 18.02 25.42 12.84
N ILE A 163 18.95 25.05 11.98
CA ILE A 163 20.37 24.95 12.31
C ILE A 163 21.18 25.83 11.35
N CYS A 164 22.02 26.71 11.89
CA CYS A 164 22.96 27.46 11.08
C CYS A 164 24.20 26.61 10.78
N SER A 165 24.67 26.62 9.54
CA SER A 165 25.81 25.83 9.06
C SER A 165 27.06 26.68 8.81
N VAL A 166 26.97 28.00 8.94
CA VAL A 166 28.07 28.94 8.60
C VAL A 166 28.25 29.96 9.72
N ASN A 167 29.51 30.15 10.14
CA ASN A 167 29.86 31.15 11.16
C ASN A 167 29.59 32.58 10.67
N SER A 168 29.23 33.45 11.61
CA SER A 168 28.97 34.87 11.36
C SER A 168 27.90 35.13 10.30
N THR A 169 26.86 34.29 10.27
CA THR A 169 25.71 34.49 9.38
C THR A 169 24.88 35.67 9.90
N ALA A 170 24.67 36.69 9.06
CA ALA A 170 23.83 37.82 9.37
C ALA A 170 22.34 37.42 9.42
N SER A 171 21.52 38.18 10.15
CA SER A 171 20.07 38.03 10.05
C SER A 171 19.58 38.40 8.64
N GLY A 172 18.67 37.61 8.08
CA GLY A 172 18.19 37.82 6.71
C GLY A 172 17.09 36.87 6.28
N ASP A 173 16.55 37.11 5.09
CA ASP A 173 15.55 36.24 4.47
C ASP A 173 16.19 35.01 3.79
N HIS A 174 15.36 34.09 3.33
CA HIS A 174 15.79 32.85 2.70
C HIS A 174 16.52 33.08 1.37
N ALA A 175 16.22 34.16 0.66
CA ALA A 175 16.93 34.51 -0.57
C ALA A 175 18.37 34.97 -0.29
N THR A 176 18.59 35.68 0.82
CA THR A 176 19.89 36.28 1.15
C THR A 176 20.80 35.34 1.94
N VAL A 177 20.26 34.67 2.96
CA VAL A 177 21.05 33.85 3.89
C VAL A 177 20.58 32.40 3.96
N GLY A 178 19.50 32.03 3.27
CA GLY A 178 18.90 30.69 3.39
C GLY A 178 19.84 29.52 3.07
N ALA A 179 20.85 29.73 2.22
CA ALA A 179 21.87 28.72 1.92
C ALA A 179 22.75 28.37 3.13
N ASN A 180 22.81 29.23 4.15
CA ASN A 180 23.57 29.01 5.38
C ASN A 180 22.76 28.23 6.43
N TRP A 181 21.49 27.90 6.16
CA TRP A 181 20.58 27.31 7.13
C TRP A 181 20.06 25.96 6.66
N SER A 182 20.06 25.00 7.58
CA SER A 182 19.40 23.72 7.41
C SER A 182 18.16 23.68 8.28
N VAL A 183 17.01 23.31 7.70
CA VAL A 183 15.76 23.15 8.44
C VAL A 183 15.43 21.66 8.49
N ILE A 184 15.58 21.06 9.66
CA ILE A 184 15.37 19.63 9.89
C ILE A 184 13.96 19.45 10.45
N GLY A 185 13.20 18.58 9.79
CA GLY A 185 11.78 18.45 10.08
C GLY A 185 10.93 19.49 9.39
N ALA A 186 11.47 20.25 8.42
CA ALA A 186 10.68 20.98 7.41
C ALA A 186 9.93 19.97 6.53
N THR A 187 9.06 19.18 7.15
CA THR A 187 8.11 18.36 6.45
C THR A 187 6.94 19.27 6.15
N THR A 188 6.67 19.44 4.87
CA THR A 188 5.31 19.65 4.38
C THR A 188 4.40 18.43 4.68
N GLU A 189 4.80 17.48 5.53
CA GLU A 189 4.29 16.12 5.57
C GLU A 189 4.07 15.63 7.02
N GLY A 190 2.87 15.91 7.49
CA GLY A 190 2.04 15.05 8.34
C GLY A 190 0.57 15.06 7.88
N VAL A 191 0.32 15.63 6.70
CA VAL A 191 -0.99 15.79 6.07
C VAL A 191 -0.82 15.20 4.67
N VAL A 192 -1.77 14.40 4.22
CA VAL A 192 -1.89 14.09 2.80
C VAL A 192 -1.95 15.41 2.05
N VAL A 193 -0.84 15.84 1.42
CA VAL A 193 -0.84 16.99 0.52
C VAL A 193 -1.50 16.49 -0.76
N GLY A 194 -2.83 16.47 -0.74
CA GLY A 194 -3.62 16.52 -1.96
C GLY A 194 -3.36 17.86 -2.67
N PRO A 195 -3.80 18.04 -3.91
CA PRO A 195 -3.65 19.33 -4.57
C PRO A 195 -4.35 20.41 -3.74
N THR A 196 -3.86 21.64 -3.83
CA THR A 196 -4.44 22.86 -3.21
C THR A 196 -5.93 23.05 -3.53
N SER A 197 -6.44 22.34 -4.54
CA SER A 197 -7.86 22.13 -4.80
C SER A 197 -8.08 20.75 -5.42
N SER A 198 -8.35 19.71 -4.61
CA SER A 198 -9.01 18.52 -5.14
C SER A 198 -10.49 18.86 -5.20
N VAL A 199 -11.10 18.82 -6.38
CA VAL A 199 -12.56 19.01 -6.49
C VAL A 199 -13.26 17.85 -5.78
N ASN A 200 -14.28 18.18 -4.96
CA ASN A 200 -15.01 17.21 -4.16
C ASN A 200 -15.58 16.09 -5.04
N GLY A 201 -15.18 14.85 -4.79
CA GLY A 201 -15.70 13.67 -5.47
C GLY A 201 -14.73 12.96 -6.39
N ASN A 202 -13.59 13.54 -6.77
CA ASN A 202 -12.60 12.86 -7.62
C ASN A 202 -11.73 11.86 -6.85
N LEU A 203 -11.17 10.88 -7.56
CA LEU A 203 -10.19 9.94 -6.99
C LEU A 203 -8.81 10.60 -6.85
N ALA A 204 -8.06 10.20 -5.81
CA ALA A 204 -6.68 10.62 -5.61
C ALA A 204 -5.70 9.85 -6.53
N SER A 205 -4.68 10.52 -7.07
CA SER A 205 -3.60 9.92 -7.86
C SER A 205 -2.23 10.47 -7.47
N PHE A 206 -1.13 9.78 -7.81
CA PHE A 206 0.22 10.35 -7.65
C PHE A 206 0.56 11.31 -8.81
N ASP A 207 1.39 12.33 -8.56
CA ASP A 207 1.88 13.19 -9.64
C ASP A 207 2.73 12.40 -10.64
N GLY A 208 2.57 12.70 -11.94
CA GLY A 208 3.23 11.93 -13.01
C GLY A 208 4.70 12.30 -13.28
N THR A 209 5.26 13.29 -12.57
CA THR A 209 6.64 13.77 -12.82
C THR A 209 7.64 13.19 -11.81
N SER A 210 7.24 13.15 -10.54
CA SER A 210 8.07 12.75 -9.40
C SER A 210 7.45 11.63 -8.57
N GLY A 211 6.13 11.39 -8.68
CA GLY A 211 5.40 10.40 -7.88
C GLY A 211 5.34 10.73 -6.38
N GLY A 212 5.77 11.93 -5.98
CA GLY A 212 5.94 12.33 -4.59
C GLY A 212 4.71 13.00 -3.97
N ALA A 213 3.84 13.62 -4.77
CA ALA A 213 2.63 14.30 -4.31
C ALA A 213 1.35 13.54 -4.68
N ILE A 214 0.30 13.67 -3.84
CA ILE A 214 -1.06 13.25 -4.20
C ILE A 214 -1.74 14.41 -4.95
N GLN A 215 -2.32 14.11 -6.09
CA GLN A 215 -2.98 15.04 -7.00
C GLN A 215 -4.43 14.59 -7.25
N ASP A 216 -5.22 15.49 -7.83
CA ASP A 216 -6.53 15.14 -8.37
C ASP A 216 -6.31 14.32 -9.64
N SER A 217 -6.90 13.13 -9.70
CA SER A 217 -6.82 12.29 -10.88
C SER A 217 -7.52 12.91 -12.10
N GLY A 218 -8.41 13.89 -11.88
CA GLY A 218 -9.31 14.41 -12.90
C GLY A 218 -10.42 13.43 -13.26
N TYR A 219 -10.53 12.30 -12.54
CA TYR A 219 -11.55 11.28 -12.72
C TYR A 219 -12.40 11.14 -11.45
N ALA A 220 -13.66 11.52 -11.56
CA ALA A 220 -14.70 11.20 -10.61
C ALA A 220 -15.08 9.70 -10.70
N PRO A 221 -15.65 9.11 -9.63
CA PRO A 221 -16.36 7.84 -9.69
C PRO A 221 -17.35 7.75 -10.87
N SER A 222 -17.92 8.88 -11.31
CA SER A 222 -18.81 8.96 -12.47
C SER A 222 -18.12 8.95 -13.84
N ASP A 223 -16.81 9.17 -13.90
CA ASP A 223 -16.03 9.05 -15.14
C ASP A 223 -15.65 7.60 -15.45
N PHE A 224 -15.75 6.73 -14.44
CA PHE A 224 -15.86 5.29 -14.65
C PHE A 224 -17.25 4.99 -15.17
N CYS A 225 -17.37 4.01 -16.06
CA CYS A 225 -18.66 3.64 -16.64
C CYS A 225 -19.64 3.21 -15.54
N ALA A 226 -20.51 4.13 -15.14
CA ALA A 226 -21.58 3.90 -14.19
C ALA A 226 -22.87 3.72 -14.97
N ASP A 227 -23.48 2.55 -14.81
CA ASP A 227 -24.81 2.22 -15.33
C ASP A 227 -24.95 2.45 -16.85
N ASP A 228 -25.87 3.31 -17.27
CA ASP A 228 -26.22 3.61 -18.67
C ASP A 228 -25.17 4.49 -19.42
N ASP A 229 -23.87 4.24 -19.21
CA ASP A 229 -22.77 4.95 -19.90
C ASP A 229 -22.75 4.59 -21.40
N SER A 230 -22.91 5.59 -22.28
CA SER A 230 -22.94 5.43 -23.74
C SER A 230 -21.66 4.84 -24.38
N ARG A 231 -20.51 4.87 -23.67
CA ARG A 231 -19.26 4.22 -24.10
C ARG A 231 -19.33 2.70 -23.93
N LEU A 232 -20.13 2.23 -22.98
CA LEU A 232 -20.63 0.86 -22.98
C LEU A 232 -21.87 0.88 -23.86
N SER A 233 -21.74 0.49 -25.12
CA SER A 233 -22.77 0.57 -26.17
C SER A 233 -24.07 -0.22 -25.89
N ASN A 234 -24.35 -0.55 -24.64
CA ASN A 234 -25.43 -1.38 -24.14
C ASN A 234 -25.74 -1.11 -22.65
N ALA A 235 -25.71 0.16 -22.25
CA ALA A 235 -26.59 0.79 -21.27
C ALA A 235 -28.05 0.27 -21.39
N ARG A 236 -28.28 -0.97 -20.94
CA ARG A 236 -29.51 -1.74 -21.19
C ARG A 236 -30.33 -1.68 -19.92
N THR A 237 -31.28 -0.75 -19.89
CA THR A 237 -32.58 -1.10 -19.32
C THR A 237 -33.14 -2.24 -20.19
N PRO A 238 -33.27 -3.49 -19.68
CA PRO A 238 -33.58 -4.65 -20.52
C PRO A 238 -34.91 -4.50 -21.28
N THR A 239 -35.82 -3.69 -20.74
CA THR A 239 -37.13 -3.37 -21.30
C THR A 239 -37.05 -2.52 -22.58
N SER A 240 -36.05 -1.64 -22.71
CA SER A 240 -35.83 -0.82 -23.91
C SER A 240 -35.26 -1.66 -25.07
N HIS A 241 -34.41 -2.64 -24.75
CA HIS A 241 -33.83 -3.57 -25.73
C HIS A 241 -34.86 -4.57 -26.30
N ALA A 242 -35.86 -5.01 -25.52
CA ALA A 242 -36.94 -5.82 -26.08
C ALA A 242 -37.70 -5.08 -27.19
N SER A 243 -37.81 -3.75 -27.07
CA SER A 243 -38.46 -2.90 -28.07
C SER A 243 -37.56 -2.60 -29.28
N SER A 244 -36.24 -2.83 -29.21
CA SER A 244 -35.38 -2.68 -30.40
C SER A 244 -35.51 -3.85 -31.37
N HIS A 245 -35.88 -5.03 -30.90
CA HIS A 245 -36.05 -6.24 -31.71
C HIS A 245 -37.36 -6.35 -32.48
N VAL A 246 -38.33 -5.48 -32.21
CA VAL A 246 -39.56 -5.40 -33.03
C VAL A 246 -39.19 -4.90 -34.43
N SER A 247 -39.98 -5.23 -35.44
CA SER A 247 -39.68 -4.96 -36.86
C SER A 247 -39.50 -3.47 -37.25
N THR A 248 -39.70 -2.55 -36.30
CA THR A 248 -39.52 -1.09 -36.46
C THR A 248 -38.55 -0.48 -35.43
N GLY A 249 -37.91 -1.32 -34.60
CA GLY A 249 -36.92 -0.87 -33.62
C GLY A 249 -35.57 -0.55 -34.26
N SER A 250 -34.63 -0.07 -33.45
CA SER A 250 -33.30 0.35 -33.91
C SER A 250 -32.32 -0.82 -34.17
N ASP A 251 -32.64 -2.03 -33.69
CA ASP A 251 -31.92 -3.29 -33.94
C ASP A 251 -32.93 -4.42 -34.18
N PRO A 252 -33.67 -4.36 -35.30
CA PRO A 252 -34.81 -5.24 -35.53
C PRO A 252 -34.33 -6.65 -35.88
N ILE A 253 -35.07 -7.65 -35.40
CA ILE A 253 -34.91 -9.01 -35.92
C ILE A 253 -35.31 -9.00 -37.40
N ALA A 254 -34.37 -9.32 -38.27
CA ALA A 254 -34.61 -9.34 -39.71
C ALA A 254 -35.79 -10.26 -40.07
N THR A 255 -36.61 -9.85 -41.04
CA THR A 255 -37.71 -10.68 -41.56
C THR A 255 -37.17 -12.01 -42.09
N ALA A 256 -37.87 -13.11 -41.80
CA ALA A 256 -37.51 -14.42 -42.33
C ALA A 256 -37.65 -14.47 -43.85
N VAL A 257 -36.61 -14.97 -44.53
CA VAL A 257 -36.54 -15.07 -46.00
C VAL A 257 -36.45 -16.53 -46.40
N ALA A 258 -37.26 -16.95 -47.38
CA ALA A 258 -37.15 -18.30 -47.96
C ALA A 258 -35.74 -18.50 -48.55
N SER A 259 -35.12 -19.65 -48.26
CA SER A 259 -33.71 -19.94 -48.61
C SER A 259 -32.65 -19.01 -47.98
N GLY A 260 -33.02 -18.18 -47.01
CA GLY A 260 -32.11 -17.31 -46.26
C GLY A 260 -31.79 -17.81 -44.84
N ALA A 261 -30.95 -17.06 -44.13
CA ALA A 261 -30.60 -17.28 -42.72
C ALA A 261 -31.17 -16.19 -41.78
N SER A 262 -32.03 -15.31 -42.29
CA SER A 262 -32.62 -14.19 -41.54
C SER A 262 -33.81 -14.63 -40.67
N GLY A 263 -34.04 -13.96 -39.54
CA GLY A 263 -35.19 -14.15 -38.66
C GLY A 263 -35.02 -15.26 -37.61
N LEU A 264 -36.12 -15.65 -36.95
CA LEU A 264 -36.15 -16.67 -35.88
C LEU A 264 -36.50 -18.08 -36.38
N MET A 265 -36.58 -18.29 -37.69
CA MET A 265 -36.92 -19.58 -38.29
C MET A 265 -35.99 -19.89 -39.45
N SER A 266 -35.79 -21.17 -39.75
CA SER A 266 -34.94 -21.56 -40.88
C SER A 266 -35.54 -21.12 -42.22
N GLY A 267 -34.70 -20.79 -43.20
CA GLY A 267 -35.16 -20.48 -44.55
C GLY A 267 -35.94 -21.63 -45.20
N ALA A 268 -35.67 -22.87 -44.79
CA ALA A 268 -36.41 -24.06 -45.23
C ALA A 268 -37.83 -24.10 -44.64
N ASP A 269 -38.01 -23.76 -43.36
CA ASP A 269 -39.34 -23.73 -42.75
C ASP A 269 -40.16 -22.56 -43.28
N LYS A 270 -39.53 -21.40 -43.52
CA LYS A 270 -40.20 -20.27 -44.18
C LYS A 270 -40.66 -20.63 -45.59
N ALA A 271 -39.82 -21.31 -46.38
CA ALA A 271 -40.19 -21.77 -47.72
C ALA A 271 -41.37 -22.75 -47.69
N LYS A 272 -41.43 -23.66 -46.71
CA LYS A 272 -42.58 -24.55 -46.52
C LYS A 272 -43.85 -23.75 -46.21
N LEU A 273 -43.80 -22.82 -45.26
CA LEU A 273 -44.98 -22.01 -44.89
C LEU A 273 -45.48 -21.14 -46.06
N ASP A 274 -44.57 -20.51 -46.81
CA ASP A 274 -44.92 -19.74 -48.02
C ASP A 274 -45.64 -20.61 -49.06
N GLY A 275 -45.25 -21.89 -49.14
CA GLY A 275 -45.88 -22.88 -50.00
C GLY A 275 -47.22 -23.41 -49.47
N ILE A 276 -47.51 -23.38 -48.16
CA ILE A 276 -48.75 -23.94 -47.60
C ILE A 276 -49.98 -23.20 -48.11
N ALA A 277 -49.97 -21.86 -48.18
CA ALA A 277 -51.14 -21.13 -48.68
C ALA A 277 -51.47 -21.48 -50.14
N SER A 278 -50.45 -21.68 -50.97
CA SER A 278 -50.60 -22.13 -52.35
C SER A 278 -51.01 -23.62 -52.44
N GLY A 279 -50.38 -24.47 -51.63
CA GLY A 279 -50.58 -25.92 -51.62
C GLY A 279 -51.87 -26.40 -50.95
N ALA A 280 -52.39 -25.66 -49.96
CA ALA A 280 -53.62 -25.99 -49.24
C ALA A 280 -54.85 -25.98 -50.15
N ASN A 281 -54.84 -25.15 -51.20
CA ASN A 281 -55.92 -25.06 -52.19
C ASN A 281 -55.66 -25.89 -53.44
N ASN A 282 -54.51 -26.57 -53.54
CA ASN A 282 -54.12 -27.30 -54.75
C ASN A 282 -54.69 -28.72 -54.82
N TYR A 283 -55.20 -29.26 -53.71
CA TYR A 283 -55.85 -30.57 -53.70
C TYR A 283 -57.37 -30.44 -53.62
N SER A 284 -58.01 -30.51 -54.79
CA SER A 284 -59.45 -30.77 -54.88
C SER A 284 -59.66 -32.28 -54.90
N LEU A 285 -60.43 -32.81 -53.96
CA LEU A 285 -60.77 -34.24 -53.94
C LEU A 285 -61.57 -34.57 -55.23
N PRO A 286 -61.06 -35.41 -56.14
CA PRO A 286 -61.80 -35.76 -57.34
C PRO A 286 -63.01 -36.61 -56.98
N THR A 287 -64.06 -36.59 -57.80
CA THR A 287 -65.19 -37.52 -57.64
C THR A 287 -64.67 -38.96 -57.75
N ALA A 288 -64.94 -39.77 -56.72
CA ALA A 288 -64.53 -41.18 -56.73
C ALA A 288 -65.24 -41.94 -57.86
N SER A 289 -64.52 -42.86 -58.49
CA SER A 289 -65.06 -43.79 -59.49
C SER A 289 -64.39 -45.16 -59.36
N SER A 290 -64.69 -46.08 -60.27
CA SER A 290 -63.96 -47.35 -60.36
C SER A 290 -62.49 -47.14 -60.79
N GLY A 291 -62.21 -46.07 -61.54
CA GLY A 291 -60.89 -45.72 -62.03
C GLY A 291 -60.13 -44.65 -61.21
N VAL A 292 -60.83 -43.87 -60.37
CA VAL A 292 -60.27 -42.71 -59.67
C VAL A 292 -60.56 -42.80 -58.16
N LEU A 293 -59.53 -42.63 -57.33
CA LEU A 293 -59.64 -42.54 -55.88
C LEU A 293 -60.05 -41.11 -55.47
N GLY A 294 -61.32 -40.94 -55.11
CA GLY A 294 -61.85 -39.70 -54.54
C GLY A 294 -61.98 -39.75 -53.02
N GLY A 295 -61.03 -40.41 -52.34
CA GLY A 295 -61.09 -40.79 -50.92
C GLY A 295 -61.47 -42.26 -50.72
N ILE A 296 -62.33 -42.80 -51.59
CA ILE A 296 -62.61 -44.23 -51.77
C ILE A 296 -62.59 -44.59 -53.27
N LYS A 297 -62.63 -45.88 -53.62
CA LYS A 297 -63.00 -46.34 -54.98
C LYS A 297 -64.45 -46.80 -54.99
N VAL A 298 -65.15 -46.50 -56.08
CA VAL A 298 -66.52 -46.97 -56.28
C VAL A 298 -66.47 -48.39 -56.84
N GLY A 299 -66.97 -49.34 -56.05
CA GLY A 299 -67.02 -50.76 -56.40
C GLY A 299 -68.18 -51.07 -57.35
N THR A 300 -68.29 -52.35 -57.71
CA THR A 300 -69.44 -52.83 -58.49
C THR A 300 -70.75 -52.59 -57.72
N ARG A 301 -71.82 -52.27 -58.45
CA ARG A 301 -73.17 -51.97 -57.92
C ARG A 301 -73.29 -50.68 -57.11
N LEU A 302 -72.29 -49.81 -57.16
CA LEU A 302 -72.32 -48.50 -56.55
C LEU A 302 -72.09 -47.45 -57.63
N THR A 303 -72.73 -46.30 -57.49
CA THR A 303 -72.61 -45.15 -58.38
C THR A 303 -72.48 -43.87 -57.55
N ILE A 304 -71.65 -42.93 -57.99
CA ILE A 304 -71.59 -41.59 -57.42
C ILE A 304 -72.15 -40.60 -58.42
N THR A 305 -73.14 -39.82 -58.01
CA THR A 305 -73.71 -38.71 -58.79
C THR A 305 -73.78 -37.48 -57.87
N ASP A 306 -73.25 -36.34 -58.33
CA ASP A 306 -73.20 -35.08 -57.57
C ASP A 306 -72.66 -35.22 -56.13
N GLY A 307 -71.68 -36.11 -55.94
CA GLY A 307 -71.04 -36.35 -54.65
C GLY A 307 -71.78 -37.31 -53.71
N VAL A 308 -72.94 -37.86 -54.11
CA VAL A 308 -73.68 -38.86 -53.33
C VAL A 308 -73.34 -40.26 -53.81
N LEU A 309 -72.84 -41.10 -52.89
CA LEU A 309 -72.66 -42.53 -53.13
C LEU A 309 -74.01 -43.24 -52.96
N SER A 310 -74.48 -43.83 -54.05
CA SER A 310 -75.67 -44.68 -54.07
C SER A 310 -75.25 -46.11 -54.37
N ALA A 311 -75.97 -47.08 -53.82
CA ALA A 311 -76.05 -48.36 -54.50
C ALA A 311 -76.92 -48.16 -55.74
N ASP A 312 -76.57 -48.81 -56.85
CA ASP A 312 -77.47 -48.88 -57.99
C ASP A 312 -78.83 -49.31 -57.45
N GLU A 313 -79.90 -48.59 -57.79
CA GLU A 313 -81.25 -49.09 -57.54
C GLU A 313 -81.25 -50.55 -57.98
N GLN A 314 -81.61 -51.48 -57.08
CA GLN A 314 -81.84 -52.85 -57.52
C GLN A 314 -83.02 -52.74 -58.48
N GLY A 315 -82.72 -52.57 -59.76
CA GLY A 315 -83.58 -52.00 -60.81
C GLY A 315 -84.69 -52.95 -61.21
N GLY A 316 -85.52 -53.28 -60.25
CA GLY A 316 -86.65 -54.18 -60.29
C GLY A 316 -87.13 -54.35 -58.86
N SER A 317 -88.41 -54.09 -58.60
CA SER A 317 -89.02 -54.51 -57.34
C SER A 317 -88.56 -55.93 -57.04
N TYR A 318 -87.95 -56.15 -55.89
CA TYR A 318 -87.63 -57.50 -55.43
C TYR A 318 -88.96 -58.26 -55.37
N THR A 319 -89.26 -59.03 -56.41
CA THR A 319 -90.45 -59.88 -56.44
C THR A 319 -90.13 -61.07 -55.58
N LEU A 320 -90.72 -61.08 -54.39
CA LEU A 320 -90.71 -62.26 -53.54
C LEU A 320 -91.19 -63.46 -54.38
N PRO A 321 -90.44 -64.57 -54.44
CA PRO A 321 -90.89 -65.76 -55.16
C PRO A 321 -92.22 -66.25 -54.57
N THR A 322 -93.02 -66.96 -55.35
CA THR A 322 -94.19 -67.67 -54.81
C THR A 322 -93.69 -68.72 -53.83
N ALA A 323 -94.21 -68.72 -52.60
CA ALA A 323 -93.83 -69.72 -51.62
C ALA A 323 -94.20 -71.13 -52.13
N SER A 324 -93.27 -72.07 -52.01
CA SER A 324 -93.46 -73.48 -52.34
C SER A 324 -93.01 -74.35 -51.15
N ALA A 325 -93.10 -75.67 -51.29
CA ALA A 325 -92.57 -76.60 -50.30
C ALA A 325 -91.04 -76.46 -50.10
N ASP A 326 -90.33 -76.00 -51.15
CA ASP A 326 -88.86 -75.96 -51.20
C ASP A 326 -88.30 -74.53 -51.28
N THR A 327 -89.14 -73.50 -51.29
CA THR A 327 -88.71 -72.10 -51.47
C THR A 327 -89.56 -71.16 -50.61
N LEU A 328 -88.89 -70.43 -49.72
CA LEU A 328 -89.52 -69.36 -48.94
C LEU A 328 -89.84 -68.19 -49.85
N GLY A 329 -91.11 -67.82 -49.89
CA GLY A 329 -91.65 -66.78 -50.75
C GLY A 329 -92.57 -65.80 -50.00
N GLY A 330 -93.04 -64.77 -50.69
CA GLY A 330 -93.93 -63.76 -50.12
C GLY A 330 -95.37 -64.23 -50.18
N VAL A 331 -96.00 -64.50 -49.04
CA VAL A 331 -97.42 -64.89 -48.98
C VAL A 331 -98.23 -63.81 -48.28
N LYS A 332 -99.37 -63.43 -48.84
CA LYS A 332 -100.40 -62.67 -48.13
C LYS A 332 -101.39 -63.65 -47.50
N ILE A 333 -101.59 -63.57 -46.19
CA ILE A 333 -102.58 -64.40 -45.48
C ILE A 333 -103.96 -63.72 -45.45
N GLY A 334 -105.02 -64.51 -45.56
CA GLY A 334 -106.40 -64.07 -45.39
C GLY A 334 -106.89 -64.21 -43.94
N SER A 335 -108.11 -63.75 -43.66
CA SER A 335 -108.74 -63.93 -42.34
C SER A 335 -108.87 -65.41 -41.97
N GLY A 336 -108.50 -65.80 -40.75
CA GLY A 336 -108.55 -67.18 -40.27
C GLY A 336 -107.26 -68.00 -40.52
N ILE A 337 -106.21 -67.34 -41.02
CA ILE A 337 -104.88 -67.94 -41.18
C ILE A 337 -103.91 -67.19 -40.26
N THR A 338 -103.12 -67.91 -39.45
CA THR A 338 -102.11 -67.32 -38.54
C THR A 338 -100.71 -67.76 -38.91
N ILE A 339 -99.71 -66.90 -38.66
CA ILE A 339 -98.29 -67.21 -38.85
C ILE A 339 -97.61 -67.28 -37.49
N THR A 340 -96.89 -68.38 -37.25
CA THR A 340 -95.98 -68.54 -36.11
C THR A 340 -94.66 -69.09 -36.65
N ASP A 341 -93.54 -68.44 -36.31
CA ASP A 341 -92.17 -68.82 -36.73
C ASP A 341 -91.97 -69.03 -38.24
N GLY A 342 -92.72 -68.28 -39.06
CA GLY A 342 -92.64 -68.34 -40.51
C GLY A 342 -93.48 -69.44 -41.18
N ILE A 343 -94.27 -70.21 -40.42
CA ILE A 343 -95.20 -71.23 -40.96
C ILE A 343 -96.62 -70.67 -41.01
N ILE A 344 -97.29 -70.85 -42.16
CA ILE A 344 -98.69 -70.49 -42.37
C ILE A 344 -99.57 -71.66 -41.95
N SER A 345 -100.43 -71.45 -40.94
CA SER A 345 -101.37 -72.48 -40.45
C SER A 345 -102.82 -72.02 -40.62
N ALA A 346 -103.70 -72.89 -41.09
CA ALA A 346 -105.14 -72.63 -41.16
C ALA A 346 -105.81 -73.00 -39.84
N SER A 347 -106.45 -72.04 -39.17
CA SER A 347 -107.13 -72.26 -37.89
C SER A 347 -108.65 -72.39 -38.09
N GLY A 348 -109.11 -73.57 -38.52
CA GLY A 348 -110.53 -73.91 -38.45
C GLY A 348 -111.01 -74.85 -39.55
N GLY A 349 -111.45 -76.05 -39.17
CA GLY A 349 -112.10 -76.99 -40.09
C GLY A 349 -112.07 -78.47 -39.68
N GLY A 350 -111.78 -78.80 -38.42
CA GLY A 350 -112.12 -80.11 -37.86
C GLY A 350 -113.64 -80.19 -37.69
N GLY A 351 -114.32 -80.85 -38.64
CA GLY A 351 -115.76 -81.04 -38.64
C GLY A 351 -116.18 -82.08 -39.67
N MET A 352 -115.53 -83.25 -39.65
CA MET A 352 -116.04 -84.45 -40.32
C MET A 352 -117.22 -84.97 -39.48
N ASP A 353 -118.46 -84.71 -39.92
CA ASP A 353 -119.65 -85.30 -39.29
C ASP A 353 -119.70 -86.81 -39.64
N PRO A 354 -119.69 -87.75 -38.67
CA PRO A 354 -119.53 -89.17 -38.94
C PRO A 354 -120.87 -89.86 -39.26
N ILE A 355 -120.91 -90.52 -40.42
CA ILE A 355 -121.61 -91.79 -40.77
C ILE A 355 -122.87 -92.16 -39.96
N VAL A 356 -124.02 -92.29 -40.64
CA VAL A 356 -124.88 -93.50 -40.55
C VAL A 356 -125.66 -93.74 -41.84
N ALA A 357 -125.25 -94.79 -42.57
CA ALA A 357 -126.14 -95.58 -43.40
C ALA A 357 -126.97 -96.50 -42.48
N SER A 358 -128.28 -96.65 -42.72
CA SER A 358 -128.99 -97.94 -42.76
C SER A 358 -130.52 -97.79 -42.72
N LEU A 359 -131.16 -98.56 -43.61
CA LEU A 359 -132.54 -99.03 -43.70
C LEU A 359 -133.36 -99.07 -42.39
N ILE A 360 -134.67 -98.79 -42.47
CA ILE A 360 -135.77 -99.65 -41.96
C ILE A 360 -137.02 -99.53 -42.87
N PHE A 361 -137.65 -100.68 -43.15
CA PHE A 361 -138.88 -100.95 -43.90
C PHE A 361 -140.16 -100.21 -43.40
N GLY A 362 -141.11 -100.03 -44.33
CA GLY A 362 -142.50 -99.67 -44.11
C GLY A 362 -143.23 -99.46 -45.43
#